data_AF-A0A969LX48-F1
#
_entry.id   AF-A0A969LX48-F1
#
_cell.length_a   1.000
_cell.length_b   1.000
_cell.length_c   1.000
_cell.angle_alpha   90.00
_cell.angle_beta   90.00
_cell.angle_gamma   90.00
#
_symmetry.space_group_name_H-M   'P 1'
#
loop_
_entity.id
_entity.type
_entity.pdbx_description
1 polymer ?
#
loop_
_entity_poly.entity_id
_entity_poly.type
_entity_poly.pdbx_seq_one_letter_code
_entity_poly.pdbx_strand_id
1 'polypeptide(L)'
;MYSMIWFILLILGTLTYLSYFIVQRSVAHITKTPIWILWLVMMTPAFVWTAWVMIHGEEPIPLLLLVGPFVVSSVLYWFLVQWGRPAQPSLPSESQAHSPEKQDALNAVIEKRPALHPINKEDEANIHNCFPWTVYWLQDIKPERQIVICRGQLRASPEVAYNTVRDNIEAHFGDRFLVVFQEGLNGKPFFVLVPNPRAKTTTNSTVTDHYFRPGIALGLLVATLITTTFAGAMMMSAEQEIAWNVSTLLTGIPYALALMTVLGIHELGHYLAACHYRIRATLPYFIPVPPATIFPFGTFGAFIQLRSPIPNRKALFDVGIAGPLTGFIITIPILLWGLAHSTPTPIMEESGILNFESFRPTASLLLAILSKLALGSELTATSAIKLHPVAIAGCLGMIITALNLMPVGQLDGGHIVHAMFGQRTGAVIGQFCRLLVLALSFAQKEFLLWAILLFFMPVVDEPALNDVSELDNGRDFLGLLALCLLVVIILPAPQAITQMLF
;
A
#
# COMPACT_ATOMS: atom_id res chain seq x y z
N MET A 1 22.11 -30.00 -8.57
CA MET A 1 22.22 -29.10 -9.75
C MET A 1 21.00 -29.18 -10.68
N TYR A 2 20.66 -30.32 -11.28
CA TYR A 2 19.50 -30.43 -12.19
C TYR A 2 18.14 -30.05 -11.58
N SER A 3 17.88 -30.41 -10.32
CA SER A 3 16.63 -30.04 -9.63
C SER A 3 16.50 -28.52 -9.39
N MET A 4 17.61 -27.81 -9.22
CA MET A 4 17.64 -26.37 -9.00
C MET A 4 17.39 -25.61 -10.31
N ILE A 5 17.92 -26.11 -11.42
CA ILE A 5 17.72 -25.54 -12.76
C ILE A 5 16.25 -25.64 -13.18
N TRP A 6 15.60 -26.80 -12.98
CA TRP A 6 14.17 -26.95 -13.25
C TRP A 6 13.30 -26.04 -12.39
N PHE A 7 13.69 -25.82 -11.13
CA PHE A 7 13.00 -24.92 -10.23
C PHE A 7 13.15 -23.45 -10.64
N ILE A 8 14.35 -23.02 -11.03
CA ILE A 8 14.61 -21.66 -11.55
C ILE A 8 13.83 -21.43 -12.85
N LEU A 9 13.79 -22.42 -13.76
CA LEU A 9 13.01 -22.34 -15.01
C LEU A 9 11.50 -22.29 -14.74
N LEU A 10 11.01 -23.00 -13.73
CA LEU A 10 9.59 -22.96 -13.32
C LEU A 10 9.23 -21.59 -12.72
N ILE A 11 10.07 -21.04 -11.84
CA ILE A 11 9.90 -19.69 -11.30
C ILE A 11 9.92 -18.68 -12.43
N LEU A 12 10.93 -18.72 -13.32
CA LEU A 12 11.01 -17.81 -14.46
C LEU A 12 9.79 -17.95 -15.38
N GLY A 13 9.29 -19.16 -15.60
CA GLY A 13 8.07 -19.44 -16.38
C GLY A 13 6.80 -18.83 -15.76
N THR A 14 6.63 -18.93 -14.44
CA THR A 14 5.50 -18.29 -13.75
C THR A 14 5.62 -16.76 -13.74
N LEU A 15 6.83 -16.25 -13.53
CA LEU A 15 7.12 -14.82 -13.46
C LEU A 15 6.96 -14.14 -14.83
N THR A 16 7.38 -14.82 -15.91
CA THR A 16 7.17 -14.39 -17.31
C THR A 16 5.69 -14.32 -17.68
N TYR A 17 4.91 -15.35 -17.32
CA TYR A 17 3.47 -15.38 -17.60
C TYR A 17 2.72 -14.28 -16.83
N LEU A 18 3.00 -14.14 -15.53
CA LEU A 18 2.38 -13.13 -14.68
C LEU A 18 2.74 -11.71 -15.13
N SER A 19 4.02 -11.49 -15.46
CA SER A 19 4.51 -10.17 -15.88
C SER A 19 3.94 -9.76 -17.26
N TYR A 20 3.77 -10.71 -18.19
CA TYR A 20 3.09 -10.46 -19.46
C TYR A 20 1.64 -10.05 -19.25
N PHE A 21 0.91 -10.76 -18.39
CA PHE A 21 -0.48 -10.46 -18.06
C PHE A 21 -0.64 -9.08 -17.40
N ILE A 22 0.29 -8.72 -16.51
CA ILE A 22 0.33 -7.40 -15.86
C ILE A 22 0.54 -6.29 -16.90
N VAL A 23 1.55 -6.41 -17.77
CA VAL A 23 1.84 -5.39 -18.82
C VAL A 23 0.67 -5.26 -19.79
N GLN A 24 0.05 -6.38 -20.17
CA GLN A 24 -1.16 -6.37 -21.01
C GLN A 24 -2.31 -5.61 -20.34
N ARG A 25 -2.51 -5.75 -19.03
CA ARG A 25 -3.62 -5.09 -18.33
C ARG A 25 -3.33 -3.62 -18.04
N SER A 26 -2.08 -3.28 -17.72
CA SER A 26 -1.69 -1.95 -17.25
C SER A 26 -1.35 -0.97 -18.38
N VAL A 27 -0.75 -1.43 -19.49
CA VAL A 27 -0.16 -0.52 -20.49
C VAL A 27 -0.80 -0.64 -21.87
N ALA A 28 -1.57 -1.69 -22.16
CA ALA A 28 -2.20 -1.89 -23.48
C ALA A 28 -3.16 -0.76 -23.92
N HIS A 29 -3.69 0.03 -22.98
CA HIS A 29 -4.56 1.17 -23.28
C HIS A 29 -3.80 2.51 -23.43
N ILE A 30 -2.49 2.53 -23.14
CA ILE A 30 -1.67 3.75 -23.03
C ILE A 30 -0.78 3.94 -24.27
N THR A 31 -0.41 2.85 -24.94
CA THR A 31 0.59 2.87 -26.02
C THR A 31 0.25 1.87 -27.13
N LYS A 32 0.63 2.22 -28.37
CA LYS A 32 0.53 1.36 -29.56
C LYS A 32 1.73 0.43 -29.72
N THR A 33 2.75 0.53 -28.86
CA THR A 33 3.87 -0.41 -28.93
C THR A 33 3.40 -1.83 -28.64
N PRO A 34 3.83 -2.83 -29.43
CA PRO A 34 3.44 -4.22 -29.21
C PRO A 34 3.80 -4.68 -27.79
N ILE A 35 2.82 -5.26 -27.10
CA ILE A 35 2.93 -5.68 -25.68
C ILE A 35 4.09 -6.65 -25.46
N TRP A 36 4.35 -7.54 -26.43
CA TRP A 36 5.45 -8.50 -26.34
C TRP A 36 6.83 -7.82 -26.32
N ILE A 37 6.99 -6.64 -26.94
CA ILE A 37 8.25 -5.88 -26.93
C ILE A 37 8.45 -5.21 -25.57
N LEU A 38 7.40 -4.59 -25.03
CA LEU A 38 7.44 -3.98 -23.70
C LEU A 38 7.72 -5.01 -22.61
N TRP A 39 7.09 -6.18 -22.71
CA TRP A 39 7.33 -7.31 -21.83
C TRP A 39 8.78 -7.83 -21.95
N LEU A 40 9.30 -8.00 -23.17
CA LEU A 40 10.67 -8.47 -23.39
C LEU A 40 11.69 -7.55 -22.74
N VAL A 41 11.53 -6.23 -22.94
CA VAL A 41 12.42 -5.21 -22.35
C VAL A 41 12.36 -5.27 -20.83
N MET A 42 11.16 -5.39 -20.26
CA MET A 42 10.98 -5.51 -18.80
C MET A 42 11.61 -6.78 -18.22
N MET A 43 11.61 -7.90 -18.96
CA MET A 43 12.18 -9.18 -18.52
C MET A 43 13.70 -9.29 -18.75
N THR A 44 14.33 -8.31 -19.40
CA THR A 44 15.78 -8.31 -19.68
C THR A 44 16.65 -8.62 -18.45
N PRO A 45 16.42 -8.03 -17.25
CA PRO A 45 17.24 -8.34 -16.09
C PRO A 45 17.13 -9.80 -15.63
N ALA A 46 15.90 -10.35 -15.62
CA ALA A 46 15.67 -11.73 -15.25
C ALA A 46 16.36 -12.72 -16.21
N PHE A 47 16.34 -12.43 -17.52
CA PHE A 47 17.06 -13.25 -18.50
C PHE A 47 18.57 -13.15 -18.36
N VAL A 48 19.11 -11.94 -18.16
CA VAL A 48 20.56 -11.74 -17.98
C VAL A 48 21.07 -12.45 -16.73
N TRP A 49 20.34 -12.39 -15.62
CA TRP A 49 20.73 -13.06 -14.38
C TRP A 49 20.59 -14.57 -14.46
N THR A 50 19.50 -15.07 -15.08
CA THR A 50 19.33 -16.50 -15.29
C THR A 50 20.45 -17.05 -16.19
N ALA A 51 20.83 -16.31 -17.24
CA ALA A 51 21.95 -16.67 -18.10
C ALA A 51 23.28 -16.66 -17.34
N TRP A 52 23.51 -15.67 -16.47
CA TRP A 52 24.71 -15.62 -15.63
C TRP A 52 24.83 -16.84 -14.72
N VAL A 53 23.78 -17.15 -13.98
CA VAL A 53 23.72 -18.30 -13.05
C VAL A 53 23.89 -19.63 -13.80
N MET A 54 23.38 -19.74 -15.03
CA MET A 54 23.55 -20.94 -15.86
C MET A 54 24.98 -21.13 -16.37
N ILE A 55 25.73 -20.05 -16.58
CA ILE A 55 27.09 -20.09 -17.13
C ILE A 55 28.16 -20.17 -16.02
N HIS A 56 27.99 -19.41 -14.93
CA HIS A 56 28.99 -19.24 -13.87
C HIS A 56 28.60 -19.89 -12.54
N GLY A 57 27.43 -20.54 -12.45
CA GLY A 57 27.00 -21.26 -11.24
C GLY A 57 26.74 -20.33 -10.05
N GLU A 58 27.44 -20.57 -8.94
CA GLU A 58 27.29 -19.85 -7.67
C GLU A 58 28.17 -18.60 -7.55
N GLU A 59 28.90 -18.22 -8.60
CA GLU A 59 29.71 -17.00 -8.57
C GLU A 59 28.83 -15.74 -8.47
N PRO A 60 29.22 -14.77 -7.62
CA PRO A 60 28.45 -13.56 -7.43
C PRO A 60 28.35 -12.76 -8.74
N ILE A 61 27.12 -12.38 -9.10
CA ILE A 61 26.86 -11.57 -10.31
C ILE A 61 27.62 -10.24 -10.17
N PRO A 62 28.50 -9.88 -11.11
CA PRO A 62 29.25 -8.62 -11.04
C PRO A 62 28.28 -7.44 -11.13
N LEU A 63 28.60 -6.37 -10.40
CA LEU A 63 27.72 -5.21 -10.20
C LEU A 63 27.15 -4.62 -11.51
N LEU A 64 27.94 -4.62 -12.58
CA LEU A 64 27.51 -4.14 -13.90
C LEU A 64 26.41 -5.00 -14.54
N LEU A 65 26.45 -6.32 -14.36
CA LEU A 65 25.43 -7.25 -14.85
C LEU A 65 24.24 -7.36 -13.90
N LEU A 66 24.42 -7.01 -12.63
CA LEU A 66 23.33 -6.86 -11.68
C LEU A 66 22.51 -5.60 -11.99
N VAL A 67 23.16 -4.45 -12.18
CA VAL A 67 22.49 -3.13 -12.28
C VAL A 67 22.24 -2.69 -13.73
N GLY A 68 23.18 -2.96 -14.64
CA GLY A 68 23.11 -2.52 -16.04
C GLY A 68 21.81 -2.91 -16.74
N PRO A 69 21.37 -4.18 -16.68
CA PRO A 69 20.10 -4.60 -17.26
C PRO A 69 18.88 -3.86 -16.69
N PHE A 70 18.88 -3.50 -15.41
CA PHE A 70 17.78 -2.74 -14.78
C PHE A 70 17.69 -1.31 -15.29
N VAL A 71 18.82 -0.62 -15.38
CA VAL A 71 18.88 0.76 -15.88
C VAL A 71 18.50 0.80 -17.36
N VAL A 72 19.09 -0.09 -18.16
CA VAL A 72 18.85 -0.16 -19.60
C VAL A 72 17.41 -0.54 -19.92
N SER A 73 16.85 -1.55 -19.24
CA SER A 73 15.45 -1.94 -19.42
C SER A 73 14.47 -0.84 -19.02
N SER A 74 14.74 -0.12 -17.93
CA SER A 74 13.86 0.96 -17.46
C SER A 74 13.82 2.14 -18.44
N VAL A 75 14.99 2.54 -18.96
CA VAL A 75 15.09 3.63 -19.94
C VAL A 75 14.45 3.23 -21.27
N LEU A 76 14.72 2.02 -21.76
CA LEU A 76 14.10 1.51 -23.00
C LEU A 76 12.59 1.34 -22.87
N TYR A 77 12.12 0.83 -21.73
CA TYR A 77 10.69 0.66 -21.47
C TYR A 77 9.97 2.01 -21.48
N TRP A 78 10.51 3.01 -20.76
CA TRP A 78 9.96 4.35 -20.76
C TRP A 78 9.94 4.97 -22.15
N PHE A 79 11.03 4.84 -22.91
CA PHE A 79 11.13 5.34 -24.28
C PHE A 79 10.11 4.68 -25.22
N LEU A 80 9.97 3.36 -25.17
CA LEU A 80 9.00 2.61 -25.98
C LEU A 80 7.55 2.96 -25.64
N VAL A 81 7.24 3.16 -24.36
CA VAL A 81 5.91 3.62 -23.95
C VAL A 81 5.64 5.01 -24.51
N GLN A 82 6.59 5.95 -24.39
CA GLN A 82 6.44 7.31 -24.90
C GLN A 82 6.32 7.38 -26.42
N TRP A 83 7.16 6.63 -27.13
CA TRP A 83 7.16 6.56 -28.59
C TRP A 83 5.85 6.02 -29.15
N GLY A 84 5.27 5.02 -28.48
CA GLY A 84 3.99 4.43 -28.89
C GLY A 84 2.76 5.19 -28.40
N ARG A 85 2.89 6.29 -27.63
CA ARG A 85 1.72 7.08 -27.22
C ARG A 85 1.04 7.64 -28.48
N PRO A 86 -0.28 7.45 -28.65
CA PRO A 86 -0.98 8.08 -29.75
C PRO A 86 -0.82 9.60 -29.64
N ALA A 87 -0.48 10.26 -30.76
CA ALA A 87 -0.55 11.71 -30.85
C ALA A 87 -1.96 12.17 -30.45
N GLN A 88 -2.06 13.26 -29.69
CA GLN A 88 -3.35 13.90 -29.40
C GLN A 88 -4.11 14.10 -30.72
N PRO A 89 -5.40 13.74 -30.80
CA PRO A 89 -6.15 13.92 -32.03
C PRO A 89 -6.28 15.43 -32.30
N SER A 90 -5.59 15.92 -33.31
CA SER A 90 -6.04 17.09 -34.04
C SER A 90 -7.39 16.74 -34.69
N LEU A 91 -8.33 17.68 -34.64
CA LEU A 91 -9.67 17.60 -35.23
C LEU A 91 -9.63 16.95 -36.62
N PRO A 92 -10.41 15.89 -36.91
CA PRO A 92 -10.51 15.39 -38.28
C PRO A 92 -11.53 16.23 -39.05
N SER A 93 -11.08 16.81 -40.15
CA SER A 93 -11.90 17.28 -41.26
C SER A 93 -12.71 16.11 -41.86
N GLU A 94 -13.93 16.41 -42.28
CA GLU A 94 -14.82 15.50 -43.01
C GLU A 94 -14.16 14.91 -44.27
N SER A 95 -14.11 13.57 -44.37
CA SER A 95 -14.56 12.84 -45.57
C SER A 95 -14.30 11.33 -45.50
N GLN A 96 -15.37 10.58 -45.75
CA GLN A 96 -15.45 9.29 -46.46
C GLN A 96 -14.80 8.02 -45.85
N ALA A 97 -15.63 7.07 -45.43
CA ALA A 97 -16.03 5.89 -46.23
C ALA A 97 -16.65 4.77 -45.36
N HIS A 98 -17.78 4.23 -45.84
CA HIS A 98 -18.63 3.20 -45.25
C HIS A 98 -18.04 1.78 -45.25
N SER A 99 -18.46 0.96 -44.28
CA SER A 99 -18.62 -0.51 -44.42
C SER A 99 -19.63 -1.02 -43.37
N PRO A 100 -20.80 -1.61 -43.74
CA PRO A 100 -21.93 -1.79 -42.80
C PRO A 100 -21.84 -3.01 -41.85
N GLU A 101 -20.97 -3.98 -42.07
CA GLU A 101 -21.06 -5.28 -41.37
C GLU A 101 -20.39 -5.35 -39.98
N LYS A 102 -19.70 -4.29 -39.54
CA LYS A 102 -19.05 -4.24 -38.21
C LYS A 102 -19.83 -3.46 -37.15
N GLN A 103 -20.92 -2.79 -37.53
CA GLN A 103 -21.72 -1.98 -36.61
C GLN A 103 -22.73 -2.83 -35.81
N ASP A 104 -23.30 -3.89 -36.40
CA ASP A 104 -24.36 -4.65 -35.73
C ASP A 104 -23.84 -5.54 -34.58
N ALA A 105 -22.62 -6.06 -34.68
CA ALA A 105 -21.99 -6.84 -33.60
C ALA A 105 -21.45 -5.97 -32.46
N LEU A 106 -21.07 -4.71 -32.74
CA LEU A 106 -20.62 -3.76 -31.72
C LEU A 106 -21.83 -3.15 -30.98
N ASN A 107 -22.94 -2.94 -31.67
CA ASN A 107 -24.17 -2.42 -31.08
C ASN A 107 -24.82 -3.43 -30.11
N ALA A 108 -24.76 -4.74 -30.40
CA ALA A 108 -25.35 -5.78 -29.56
C ALA A 108 -24.63 -5.99 -28.20
N VAL A 109 -23.34 -5.63 -28.08
CA VAL A 109 -22.57 -5.74 -26.83
C VAL A 109 -22.68 -4.46 -25.99
N ILE A 110 -23.01 -3.33 -26.61
CA ILE A 110 -23.19 -2.03 -25.92
C ILE A 110 -24.54 -1.97 -25.17
N GLU A 111 -25.54 -2.77 -25.52
CA GLU A 111 -26.90 -2.67 -24.95
C GLU A 111 -27.10 -3.20 -23.51
N LYS A 112 -26.11 -3.83 -22.87
CA LYS A 112 -26.30 -4.42 -21.52
C LYS A 112 -25.69 -3.68 -20.33
N ARG A 113 -25.21 -2.45 -20.51
CA ARG A 113 -25.01 -1.51 -19.40
C ARG A 113 -25.71 -0.20 -19.75
N PRO A 114 -26.63 0.32 -18.93
CA PRO A 114 -27.23 1.61 -19.23
C PRO A 114 -26.11 2.65 -19.23
N ALA A 115 -25.76 3.15 -20.41
CA ALA A 115 -24.87 4.29 -20.54
C ALA A 115 -25.46 5.43 -19.71
N LEU A 116 -24.66 5.94 -18.76
CA LEU A 116 -24.93 7.23 -18.15
C LEU A 116 -25.10 8.22 -19.32
N HIS A 117 -26.26 8.87 -19.40
CA HIS A 117 -26.56 9.79 -20.50
C HIS A 117 -25.47 10.88 -20.57
N PRO A 118 -25.00 11.23 -21.79
CA PRO A 118 -24.11 12.36 -21.97
C PRO A 118 -24.79 13.63 -21.43
N ILE A 119 -24.00 14.48 -20.80
CA ILE A 119 -24.45 15.70 -20.14
C ILE A 119 -25.04 16.62 -21.22
N ASN A 120 -26.33 16.94 -21.09
CA ASN A 120 -27.04 17.79 -22.04
C ASN A 120 -26.78 19.28 -21.72
N LYS A 121 -27.05 20.19 -22.66
CA LYS A 121 -26.92 21.65 -22.43
C LYS A 121 -27.77 22.16 -21.27
N GLU A 122 -28.90 21.49 -20.97
CA GLU A 122 -29.73 21.79 -19.79
C GLU A 122 -29.03 21.38 -18.48
N ASP A 123 -28.31 20.26 -18.47
CA ASP A 123 -27.53 19.83 -17.30
C ASP A 123 -26.41 20.86 -17.02
N GLU A 124 -25.78 21.44 -18.04
CA GLU A 124 -24.76 22.49 -17.88
C GLU A 124 -25.30 23.76 -17.21
N ALA A 125 -26.48 24.23 -17.63
CA ALA A 125 -27.14 25.38 -17.03
C ALA A 125 -27.51 25.13 -15.55
N ASN A 126 -28.00 23.92 -15.25
CA ASN A 126 -28.33 23.50 -13.89
C ASN A 126 -27.08 23.36 -13.01
N ILE A 127 -25.96 22.87 -13.55
CA ILE A 127 -24.68 22.83 -12.85
C ILE A 127 -24.25 24.25 -12.47
N HIS A 128 -24.39 25.22 -13.38
CA HIS A 128 -23.99 26.61 -13.11
C HIS A 128 -24.75 27.22 -11.92
N ASN A 129 -26.03 26.86 -11.73
CA ASN A 129 -26.84 27.29 -10.58
C ASN A 129 -26.41 26.66 -9.25
N CYS A 130 -25.68 25.54 -9.29
CA CYS A 130 -25.19 24.86 -8.09
C CYS A 130 -23.96 25.54 -7.45
N PHE A 131 -23.36 26.54 -8.12
CA PHE A 131 -22.18 27.27 -7.65
C PHE A 131 -22.50 28.74 -7.33
N PRO A 132 -22.85 29.07 -6.07
CA PRO A 132 -23.11 30.45 -5.68
C PRO A 132 -21.87 31.32 -5.78
N TRP A 133 -22.00 32.52 -6.36
CA TRP A 133 -20.88 33.46 -6.54
C TRP A 133 -20.18 33.84 -5.25
N THR A 134 -20.89 33.91 -4.12
CA THR A 134 -20.33 34.23 -2.79
C THR A 134 -19.42 33.13 -2.25
N VAL A 135 -19.55 31.90 -2.77
CA VAL A 135 -18.88 30.70 -2.26
C VAL A 135 -17.79 30.25 -3.23
N TYR A 136 -18.16 30.07 -4.50
CA TYR A 136 -17.25 29.67 -5.57
C TYR A 136 -17.68 30.33 -6.88
N TRP A 137 -16.83 31.21 -7.42
CA TRP A 137 -17.11 31.86 -8.69
C TRP A 137 -16.68 30.94 -9.84
N LEU A 138 -17.64 30.22 -10.41
CA LEU A 138 -17.46 29.35 -11.56
C LEU A 138 -17.12 30.18 -12.82
N GLN A 139 -16.08 29.78 -13.55
CA GLN A 139 -15.56 30.48 -14.73
C GLN A 139 -15.61 29.61 -16.00
N ASP A 140 -15.32 28.32 -15.86
CA ASP A 140 -15.15 27.41 -16.98
C ASP A 140 -15.70 26.04 -16.59
N ILE A 141 -16.60 25.50 -17.40
CA ILE A 141 -17.14 24.14 -17.28
C ILE A 141 -16.66 23.37 -18.50
N LYS A 142 -15.88 22.33 -18.25
CA LYS A 142 -15.37 21.45 -19.30
C LYS A 142 -15.89 20.03 -19.09
N PRO A 143 -16.86 19.58 -19.91
CA PRO A 143 -17.26 18.19 -19.93
C PRO A 143 -16.18 17.35 -20.64
N GLU A 144 -15.65 16.34 -19.95
CA GLU A 144 -14.68 15.40 -20.50
C GLU A 144 -15.21 13.97 -20.41
N ARG A 145 -15.71 13.44 -21.54
CA ARG A 145 -16.30 12.09 -21.71
C ARG A 145 -17.50 11.79 -20.80
N GLN A 146 -17.24 11.66 -19.50
CA GLN A 146 -18.20 11.30 -18.45
C GLN A 146 -18.03 12.13 -17.17
N ILE A 147 -16.95 12.92 -17.04
CA ILE A 147 -16.73 13.80 -15.89
C ILE A 147 -16.97 15.26 -16.28
N VAL A 148 -17.33 16.10 -15.31
CA VAL A 148 -17.41 17.56 -15.49
C VAL A 148 -16.36 18.23 -14.65
N ILE A 149 -15.45 18.95 -15.30
CA ILE A 149 -14.45 19.76 -14.61
C ILE A 149 -14.99 21.19 -14.50
N CYS A 150 -15.21 21.64 -13.27
CA CYS A 150 -15.74 22.95 -12.92
C CYS A 150 -14.60 23.79 -12.34
N ARG A 151 -14.07 24.73 -13.13
CA ARG A 151 -12.98 25.64 -12.72
C ARG A 151 -13.51 27.03 -12.40
N GLY A 152 -12.87 27.67 -11.43
CA GLY A 152 -13.30 28.95 -10.91
C GLY A 152 -12.38 29.47 -9.81
N GLN A 153 -12.90 30.43 -9.06
CA GLN A 153 -12.19 31.04 -7.92
C GLN A 153 -12.96 30.79 -6.63
N LEU A 154 -12.26 30.21 -5.65
CA LEU A 154 -12.77 30.02 -4.30
C LEU A 154 -12.89 31.38 -3.58
N ARG A 155 -14.03 31.61 -2.92
CA ARG A 155 -14.31 32.86 -2.19
C ARG A 155 -14.72 32.67 -0.73
N ALA A 156 -15.18 31.47 -0.38
CA ALA A 156 -15.40 31.04 1.00
C ALA A 156 -14.29 30.09 1.46
N SER A 157 -14.33 29.66 2.73
CA SER A 157 -13.45 28.59 3.18
C SER A 157 -13.70 27.29 2.40
N PRO A 158 -12.67 26.46 2.16
CA PRO A 158 -12.81 25.22 1.37
C PRO A 158 -13.93 24.29 1.87
N GLU A 159 -14.09 24.18 3.19
CA GLU A 159 -15.08 23.30 3.82
C GLU A 159 -16.52 23.79 3.59
N VAL A 160 -16.76 25.10 3.73
CA VAL A 160 -18.08 25.71 3.45
C VAL A 160 -18.39 25.60 1.95
N ALA A 161 -17.39 25.83 1.10
CA ALA A 161 -17.57 25.74 -0.34
C ALA A 161 -17.90 24.33 -0.80
N TYR A 162 -17.18 23.33 -0.29
CA TYR A 162 -17.45 21.93 -0.61
C TYR A 162 -18.86 21.51 -0.19
N ASN A 163 -19.24 21.77 1.07
CA ASN A 163 -20.55 21.37 1.58
C ASN A 163 -21.68 22.04 0.78
N THR A 164 -21.57 23.35 0.51
CA THR A 164 -22.60 24.08 -0.25
C THR A 164 -22.77 23.54 -1.66
N VAL A 165 -21.67 23.33 -2.38
CA VAL A 165 -21.72 22.81 -3.76
C VAL A 165 -22.23 21.37 -3.78
N ARG A 166 -21.77 20.52 -2.85
CA ARG A 166 -22.26 19.14 -2.71
C ARG A 166 -23.76 19.12 -2.50
N ASP A 167 -24.27 19.86 -1.53
CA ASP A 167 -25.69 19.85 -1.16
C ASP A 167 -26.55 20.39 -2.31
N ASN A 168 -26.08 21.41 -3.04
CA ASN A 168 -26.77 21.91 -4.23
C ASN A 168 -26.83 20.89 -5.38
N ILE A 169 -25.72 20.20 -5.64
CA ILE A 169 -25.64 19.16 -6.67
C ILE A 169 -26.51 17.96 -6.29
N GLU A 170 -26.49 17.53 -5.03
CA GLU A 170 -27.33 16.45 -4.53
C GLU A 170 -28.82 16.82 -4.60
N ALA A 171 -29.19 18.07 -4.30
CA ALA A 171 -30.57 18.54 -4.44
C ALA A 171 -31.08 18.54 -5.90
N HIS A 172 -30.23 18.86 -6.88
CA HIS A 172 -30.63 18.93 -8.29
C HIS A 172 -30.49 17.60 -9.04
N PHE A 173 -29.45 16.83 -8.75
CA PHE A 173 -29.07 15.63 -9.52
C PHE A 173 -29.17 14.33 -8.70
N GLY A 174 -29.53 14.41 -7.42
CA GLY A 174 -29.54 13.28 -6.49
C GLY A 174 -28.16 12.62 -6.38
N ASP A 175 -28.16 11.30 -6.19
CA ASP A 175 -26.95 10.49 -6.10
C ASP A 175 -26.20 10.30 -7.43
N ARG A 176 -26.61 10.95 -8.53
CA ARG A 176 -26.05 10.73 -9.89
C ARG A 176 -24.56 11.08 -9.96
N PHE A 177 -24.10 12.04 -9.20
CA PHE A 177 -22.70 12.52 -9.24
C PHE A 177 -22.06 12.49 -7.86
N LEU A 178 -20.81 12.05 -7.81
CA LEU A 178 -19.90 12.27 -6.69
C LEU A 178 -19.17 13.60 -6.94
N VAL A 179 -19.26 14.50 -5.97
CA VAL A 179 -18.57 15.78 -5.99
C VAL A 179 -17.18 15.62 -5.41
N VAL A 180 -16.17 15.80 -6.25
CA VAL A 180 -14.75 15.75 -5.89
C VAL A 180 -14.19 17.17 -5.95
N PHE A 181 -13.44 17.58 -4.94
CA PHE A 181 -12.89 18.93 -4.80
C PHE A 181 -11.39 18.83 -4.57
N GLN A 182 -10.63 19.33 -5.54
CA GLN A 182 -9.19 19.10 -5.67
C GLN A 182 -8.44 20.38 -6.00
N GLU A 183 -7.13 20.35 -5.79
CA GLU A 183 -6.24 21.45 -6.15
C GLU A 183 -5.61 21.22 -7.53
N GLY A 184 -5.73 22.18 -8.45
CA GLY A 184 -5.17 22.13 -9.81
C GLY A 184 -3.67 22.47 -9.84
N LEU A 185 -2.97 22.17 -10.95
CA LEU A 185 -1.49 22.31 -11.05
C LEU A 185 -0.97 23.71 -10.67
N ASN A 186 -1.83 24.71 -10.84
CA ASN A 186 -1.52 26.11 -10.58
C ASN A 186 -1.86 26.54 -9.14
N GLY A 187 -2.07 25.59 -8.23
CA GLY A 187 -2.51 25.82 -6.85
C GLY A 187 -3.97 26.30 -6.71
N LYS A 188 -4.75 26.27 -7.79
CA LYS A 188 -6.13 26.76 -7.79
C LYS A 188 -7.12 25.61 -7.60
N PRO A 189 -8.03 25.70 -6.62
CA PRO A 189 -8.99 24.63 -6.34
C PRO A 189 -10.10 24.57 -7.41
N PHE A 190 -10.50 23.36 -7.77
CA PHE A 190 -11.53 23.08 -8.78
C PHE A 190 -12.39 21.89 -8.38
N PHE A 191 -13.61 21.87 -8.87
CA PHE A 191 -14.56 20.79 -8.63
C PHE A 191 -14.59 19.84 -9.82
N VAL A 192 -14.78 18.56 -9.54
CA VAL A 192 -15.00 17.52 -10.54
C VAL A 192 -16.25 16.75 -10.16
N LEU A 193 -17.21 16.71 -11.08
CA LEU A 193 -18.39 15.86 -10.94
C LEU A 193 -18.10 14.55 -11.64
N VAL A 194 -18.00 13.48 -10.86
CA VAL A 194 -17.77 12.13 -11.37
C VAL A 194 -19.08 11.37 -11.31
N PRO A 195 -19.52 10.67 -12.37
CA PRO A 195 -20.73 9.87 -12.30
C PRO A 195 -20.59 8.84 -11.19
N ASN A 196 -21.60 8.76 -10.34
CA ASN A 196 -21.65 7.75 -9.32
C ASN A 196 -22.09 6.42 -9.98
N PRO A 197 -21.19 5.43 -10.15
CA PRO A 197 -21.56 4.16 -10.77
C PRO A 197 -22.62 3.40 -9.97
N ARG A 198 -22.95 3.85 -8.76
CA ARG A 198 -23.87 3.18 -7.83
C ARG A 198 -25.25 3.83 -7.73
N ALA A 199 -25.45 5.02 -8.32
CA ALA A 199 -26.67 5.81 -8.23
C ALA A 199 -27.97 5.07 -8.61
N LYS A 200 -27.89 4.03 -9.45
CA LYS A 200 -29.06 3.26 -9.94
C LYS A 200 -29.38 1.99 -9.15
N THR A 201 -28.61 1.64 -8.12
CA THR A 201 -28.83 0.40 -7.35
C THR A 201 -29.87 0.57 -6.23
N THR A 202 -30.24 1.81 -5.91
CA THR A 202 -31.05 2.14 -4.73
C THR A 202 -32.56 2.01 -4.96
N THR A 203 -33.02 1.88 -6.20
CA THR A 203 -34.47 1.93 -6.51
C THR A 203 -35.20 0.58 -6.51
N ASN A 204 -34.55 -0.59 -6.42
CA ASN A 204 -35.27 -1.87 -6.54
C ASN A 204 -34.67 -3.11 -5.84
N SER A 205 -33.90 -2.94 -4.77
CA SER A 205 -33.49 -4.13 -4.01
C SER A 205 -33.23 -3.80 -2.54
N THR A 206 -33.88 -4.58 -1.67
CA THR A 206 -33.39 -4.94 -0.34
C THR A 206 -32.03 -5.63 -0.52
N VAL A 207 -30.99 -4.85 -0.84
CA VAL A 207 -29.63 -5.36 -0.94
C VAL A 207 -29.17 -5.57 0.50
N THR A 208 -29.42 -6.76 1.03
CA THR A 208 -28.64 -7.30 2.15
C THR A 208 -27.16 -7.04 1.84
N ASP A 209 -26.51 -6.24 2.69
CA ASP A 209 -25.12 -5.80 2.59
C ASP A 209 -24.18 -6.98 2.29
N HIS A 210 -23.92 -7.24 1.00
CA HIS A 210 -22.99 -8.26 0.51
C HIS A 210 -21.51 -7.98 0.89
N TYR A 211 -21.26 -6.90 1.63
CA TYR A 211 -19.96 -6.47 2.11
C TYR A 211 -19.53 -7.23 3.37
N PHE A 212 -20.48 -7.78 4.11
CA PHE A 212 -20.22 -8.62 5.27
C PHE A 212 -20.17 -10.08 4.83
N ARG A 213 -18.98 -10.56 4.39
CA ARG A 213 -18.73 -11.98 4.08
C ARG A 213 -17.97 -12.63 5.24
N PRO A 214 -18.63 -12.87 6.40
CA PRO A 214 -17.95 -13.35 7.60
C PRO A 214 -17.31 -14.72 7.37
N GLY A 215 -17.90 -15.58 6.52
CA GLY A 215 -17.34 -16.89 6.21
C GLY A 215 -15.97 -16.83 5.53
N ILE A 216 -15.75 -15.88 4.60
CA ILE A 216 -14.45 -15.71 3.94
C ILE A 216 -13.43 -15.12 4.93
N ALA A 217 -13.82 -14.09 5.67
CA ALA A 217 -12.95 -13.47 6.67
C ALA A 217 -12.52 -14.49 7.74
N LEU A 218 -13.46 -15.28 8.26
CA LEU A 218 -13.20 -16.32 9.24
C LEU A 218 -12.34 -17.45 8.65
N GLY A 219 -12.62 -17.89 7.42
CA GLY A 219 -11.80 -18.90 6.74
C GLY A 219 -10.36 -18.45 6.56
N LEU A 220 -10.14 -17.20 6.16
CA LEU A 220 -8.82 -16.59 6.05
C LEU A 220 -8.14 -16.45 7.42
N LEU A 221 -8.85 -15.99 8.45
CA LEU A 221 -8.34 -15.91 9.83
C LEU A 221 -7.84 -17.27 10.32
N VAL A 222 -8.64 -18.33 10.15
CA VAL A 222 -8.27 -19.69 10.55
C VAL A 222 -7.08 -20.20 9.74
N ALA A 223 -7.07 -19.97 8.42
CA ALA A 223 -5.94 -20.35 7.58
C ALA A 223 -4.65 -19.64 8.01
N THR A 224 -4.71 -18.34 8.34
CA THR A 224 -3.55 -17.58 8.80
C THR A 224 -3.10 -18.01 10.19
N LEU A 225 -4.03 -18.35 11.07
CA LEU A 225 -3.69 -18.93 12.38
C LEU A 225 -2.92 -20.25 12.23
N ILE A 226 -3.34 -21.09 11.28
CA ILE A 226 -2.63 -22.35 10.98
C ILE A 226 -1.21 -22.04 10.46
N THR A 227 -1.07 -21.21 9.43
CA THR A 227 0.25 -20.92 8.83
C THR A 227 1.20 -20.22 9.79
N THR A 228 0.70 -19.32 10.63
CA THR A 228 1.50 -18.66 11.68
C THR A 228 1.87 -19.62 12.82
N THR A 229 1.01 -20.59 13.16
CA THR A 229 1.37 -21.64 14.14
C THR A 229 2.50 -22.52 13.59
N PHE A 230 2.44 -22.89 12.31
CA PHE A 230 3.55 -23.60 11.65
C PHE A 230 4.84 -22.76 11.66
N ALA A 231 4.75 -21.46 11.37
CA ALA A 231 5.89 -20.55 11.42
C ALA A 231 6.55 -20.51 12.81
N GLY A 232 5.74 -20.33 13.87
CA GLY A 232 6.24 -20.31 15.24
C GLY A 232 6.88 -21.63 15.66
N ALA A 233 6.31 -22.76 15.24
CA ALA A 233 6.87 -24.08 15.52
C ALA A 233 8.22 -24.28 14.81
N MET A 234 8.37 -23.82 13.57
CA MET A 234 9.63 -23.87 12.83
C MET A 234 10.71 -23.00 13.47
N MET A 235 10.36 -21.80 13.94
CA MET A 235 11.28 -20.91 14.65
C MET A 235 11.83 -21.56 15.93
N MET A 236 10.99 -22.27 16.69
CA MET A 236 11.43 -22.93 17.92
C MET A 236 12.22 -24.24 17.68
N SER A 237 12.02 -24.88 16.53
CA SER A 237 12.58 -26.21 16.24
C SER A 237 13.86 -26.16 15.37
N ALA A 238 14.45 -24.98 15.17
CA ALA A 238 15.55 -24.76 14.21
C ALA A 238 16.82 -25.60 14.45
N GLU A 239 16.97 -26.22 15.62
CA GLU A 239 18.15 -27.02 15.99
C GLU A 239 17.96 -28.56 15.80
N GLN A 240 16.74 -29.06 15.54
CA GLN A 240 16.44 -30.50 15.49
C GLN A 240 15.60 -30.89 14.27
N GLU A 241 15.79 -32.11 13.74
CA GLU A 241 14.93 -32.66 12.68
C GLU A 241 13.46 -32.58 13.11
N ILE A 242 12.66 -31.78 12.39
CA ILE A 242 11.27 -31.49 12.76
C ILE A 242 10.43 -32.74 12.56
N ALA A 243 10.23 -33.50 13.64
CA ALA A 243 9.14 -34.46 13.71
C ALA A 243 7.82 -33.68 13.85
N TRP A 244 7.01 -33.69 12.79
CA TRP A 244 5.70 -33.03 12.75
C TRP A 244 4.69 -33.78 13.63
N ASN A 245 4.73 -33.47 14.92
CA ASN A 245 3.82 -34.00 15.94
C ASN A 245 2.93 -32.86 16.49
N VAL A 246 1.81 -33.24 17.10
CA VAL A 246 0.89 -32.27 17.74
C VAL A 246 1.62 -31.43 18.79
N SER A 247 2.53 -32.02 19.57
CA SER A 247 3.35 -31.30 20.56
C SER A 247 4.20 -30.19 19.95
N THR A 248 4.82 -30.45 18.79
CA THR A 248 5.64 -29.47 18.07
C THR A 248 4.79 -28.33 17.52
N LEU A 249 3.57 -28.62 17.06
CA LEU A 249 2.67 -27.57 16.59
C LEU A 249 2.19 -26.67 17.75
N LEU A 250 1.97 -27.24 18.94
CA LEU A 250 1.56 -26.49 20.13
C LEU A 250 2.61 -25.45 20.57
N THR A 251 3.90 -25.66 20.30
CA THR A 251 4.95 -24.67 20.65
C THR A 251 4.88 -23.40 19.81
N GLY A 252 4.25 -23.45 18.64
CA GLY A 252 4.05 -22.29 17.75
C GLY A 252 2.84 -21.41 18.09
N ILE A 253 1.92 -21.89 18.93
CA ILE A 253 0.69 -21.16 19.28
C ILE A 253 0.96 -19.80 19.93
N PRO A 254 1.89 -19.66 20.91
CA PRO A 254 2.16 -18.36 21.53
C PRO A 254 2.57 -17.28 20.52
N TYR A 255 3.41 -17.64 19.53
CA TYR A 255 3.78 -16.74 18.44
C TYR A 255 2.57 -16.36 17.59
N ALA A 256 1.81 -17.35 17.14
CA ALA A 256 0.65 -17.15 16.27
C ALA A 256 -0.40 -16.24 16.93
N LEU A 257 -0.75 -16.51 18.18
CA LEU A 257 -1.71 -15.69 18.92
C LEU A 257 -1.22 -14.26 19.13
N ALA A 258 0.05 -14.08 19.49
CA ALA A 258 0.64 -12.76 19.67
C ALA A 258 0.62 -11.95 18.35
N LEU A 259 1.09 -12.53 17.25
CA LEU A 259 1.13 -11.86 15.96
C LEU A 259 -0.26 -11.56 15.40
N MET A 260 -1.17 -12.53 15.47
CA MET A 260 -2.56 -12.36 15.02
C MET A 260 -3.29 -11.29 15.84
N THR A 261 -2.99 -11.17 17.13
CA THR A 261 -3.55 -10.13 17.99
C THR A 261 -3.09 -8.74 17.55
N VAL A 262 -1.79 -8.57 17.28
CA VAL A 262 -1.24 -7.30 16.79
C VAL A 262 -1.87 -6.90 15.45
N LEU A 263 -1.84 -7.81 14.47
CA LEU A 263 -2.42 -7.58 13.14
C LEU A 263 -3.93 -7.31 13.21
N GLY A 264 -4.65 -8.10 14.02
CA GLY A 264 -6.10 -7.96 14.16
C GLY A 264 -6.50 -6.63 14.79
N ILE A 265 -5.78 -6.18 15.82
CA ILE A 265 -6.05 -4.88 16.46
C ILE A 265 -5.69 -3.72 15.54
N HIS A 266 -4.58 -3.83 14.79
CA HIS A 266 -4.22 -2.84 13.75
C HIS A 266 -5.35 -2.65 12.74
N GLU A 267 -5.81 -3.73 12.11
CA GLU A 267 -6.90 -3.64 11.13
C GLU A 267 -8.25 -3.24 11.75
N LEU A 268 -8.49 -3.64 13.00
CA LEU A 268 -9.68 -3.21 13.73
C LEU A 268 -9.64 -1.70 14.00
N GLY A 269 -8.47 -1.11 14.24
CA GLY A 269 -8.28 0.34 14.33
C GLY A 269 -8.75 1.05 13.07
N HIS A 270 -8.31 0.60 11.89
CA HIS A 270 -8.80 1.13 10.61
C HIS A 270 -10.31 0.95 10.45
N TYR A 271 -10.83 -0.24 10.77
CA TYR A 271 -12.25 -0.55 10.64
C TYR A 271 -13.12 0.37 11.51
N LEU A 272 -12.74 0.57 12.78
CA LEU A 272 -13.47 1.44 13.70
C LEU A 272 -13.44 2.92 13.26
N ALA A 273 -12.29 3.40 12.76
CA ALA A 273 -12.18 4.74 12.19
C ALA A 273 -13.06 4.89 10.93
N ALA A 274 -13.05 3.89 10.04
CA ALA A 274 -13.92 3.87 8.87
C ALA A 274 -15.41 3.91 9.27
N CYS A 275 -15.82 3.15 10.29
CA CYS A 275 -17.17 3.18 10.83
C CYS A 275 -17.54 4.57 11.39
N HIS A 276 -16.65 5.22 12.13
CA HIS A 276 -16.87 6.57 12.67
C HIS A 276 -17.17 7.57 11.55
N TYR A 277 -16.45 7.50 10.43
CA TYR A 277 -16.64 8.34 9.26
C TYR A 277 -17.68 7.86 8.26
N ARG A 278 -18.43 6.79 8.59
CA ARG A 278 -19.44 6.15 7.72
C ARG A 278 -18.86 5.70 6.37
N ILE A 279 -17.57 5.37 6.35
CA ILE A 279 -16.90 4.78 5.19
C ILE A 279 -17.19 3.28 5.21
N ARG A 280 -17.73 2.76 4.11
CA ARG A 280 -18.00 1.33 3.98
C ARG A 280 -16.68 0.58 3.86
N ALA A 281 -16.40 -0.33 4.77
CA ALA A 281 -15.22 -1.19 4.77
C ALA A 281 -15.60 -2.66 4.91
N THR A 282 -14.74 -3.56 4.45
CA THR A 282 -14.87 -5.01 4.74
C THR A 282 -14.37 -5.33 6.15
N LEU A 283 -14.71 -6.52 6.64
CA LEU A 283 -13.99 -7.11 7.77
C LEU A 283 -12.50 -7.30 7.42
N PRO A 284 -11.60 -7.37 8.43
CA PRO A 284 -10.19 -7.67 8.22
C PRO A 284 -9.99 -9.01 7.50
N TYR A 285 -9.28 -8.98 6.38
CA TYR A 285 -8.87 -10.17 5.66
C TYR A 285 -7.40 -10.45 5.95
N PHE A 286 -7.14 -11.56 6.65
CA PHE A 286 -5.79 -12.04 6.91
C PHE A 286 -5.24 -12.77 5.69
N ILE A 287 -3.94 -12.61 5.42
CA ILE A 287 -3.29 -13.22 4.26
C ILE A 287 -2.42 -14.39 4.76
N PRO A 288 -2.89 -15.65 4.64
CA PRO A 288 -2.11 -16.82 5.01
C PRO A 288 -0.97 -17.03 4.01
N VAL A 289 0.22 -17.29 4.51
CA VAL A 289 1.39 -17.62 3.70
C VAL A 289 2.08 -18.81 4.36
N PRO A 290 2.24 -19.95 3.67
CA PRO A 290 3.01 -21.05 4.22
C PRO A 290 4.44 -20.58 4.57
N PRO A 291 4.94 -20.86 5.78
CA PRO A 291 6.30 -20.47 6.15
C PRO A 291 7.31 -21.14 5.22
N ALA A 292 8.25 -20.35 4.71
CA ALA A 292 9.33 -20.80 3.84
C ALA A 292 10.66 -20.23 4.34
N THR A 293 11.78 -20.79 3.89
CA THR A 293 13.13 -20.35 4.27
C THR A 293 13.37 -18.86 3.99
N ILE A 294 12.78 -18.33 2.92
CA ILE A 294 12.91 -16.92 2.52
C ILE A 294 11.91 -16.01 3.27
N PHE A 295 10.78 -16.56 3.72
CA PHE A 295 9.71 -15.82 4.38
C PHE A 295 9.14 -16.64 5.56
N PRO A 296 9.74 -16.54 6.75
CA PRO A 296 9.44 -17.45 7.85
C PRO A 296 8.23 -17.03 8.71
N PHE A 297 7.56 -15.91 8.41
CA PHE A 297 6.59 -15.29 9.34
C PHE A 297 5.18 -15.91 9.30
N GLY A 298 4.87 -16.73 8.30
CA GLY A 298 3.56 -17.41 8.19
C GLY A 298 2.39 -16.52 7.75
N THR A 299 2.60 -15.23 7.47
CA THR A 299 1.56 -14.30 6.98
C THR A 299 2.16 -13.07 6.30
N PHE A 300 1.47 -12.51 5.30
CA PHE A 300 1.78 -11.18 4.74
C PHE A 300 1.09 -10.03 5.51
N GLY A 301 0.39 -10.34 6.60
CA GLY A 301 -0.40 -9.38 7.36
C GLY A 301 -1.89 -9.55 7.11
N ALA A 302 -2.63 -8.47 7.37
CA ALA A 302 -4.05 -8.37 7.14
C ALA A 302 -4.35 -7.03 6.47
N PHE A 303 -5.53 -6.90 5.88
CA PHE A 303 -5.99 -5.63 5.32
C PHE A 303 -7.51 -5.53 5.36
N ILE A 304 -8.03 -4.32 5.46
CA ILE A 304 -9.42 -3.98 5.15
C ILE A 304 -9.53 -3.42 3.74
N GLN A 305 -10.65 -3.68 3.06
CA GLN A 305 -10.94 -3.06 1.77
C GLN A 305 -11.97 -1.95 1.95
N LEU A 306 -11.57 -0.70 1.68
CA LEU A 306 -12.50 0.42 1.58
C LEU A 306 -13.37 0.25 0.33
N ARG A 307 -14.68 0.37 0.51
CA ARG A 307 -15.69 0.20 -0.53
C ARG A 307 -16.33 1.51 -0.92
N SER A 308 -16.12 2.61 -0.21
CA SER A 308 -16.59 3.95 -0.58
C SER A 308 -15.43 4.95 -0.53
N PRO A 309 -15.49 6.04 -1.32
CA PRO A 309 -14.47 7.08 -1.28
C PRO A 309 -14.42 7.75 0.09
N ILE A 310 -13.24 8.25 0.46
CA ILE A 310 -13.00 8.94 1.72
C ILE A 310 -13.54 10.37 1.61
N PRO A 311 -14.32 10.87 2.58
CA PRO A 311 -15.07 12.13 2.44
C PRO A 311 -14.17 13.37 2.42
N ASN A 312 -13.11 13.41 3.23
CA ASN A 312 -12.22 14.55 3.35
C ASN A 312 -10.84 14.13 3.89
N ARG A 313 -9.86 15.05 3.85
CA ARG A 313 -8.51 14.81 4.37
C ARG A 313 -8.45 14.51 5.87
N LYS A 314 -9.37 15.04 6.69
CA LYS A 314 -9.46 14.71 8.13
C LYS A 314 -9.80 13.23 8.33
N ALA A 315 -10.75 12.69 7.58
CA ALA A 315 -11.10 11.28 7.60
C ALA A 315 -9.97 10.40 7.03
N LEU A 316 -9.27 10.87 5.98
CA LEU A 316 -8.10 10.18 5.44
C LEU A 316 -7.00 10.02 6.51
N PHE A 317 -6.72 11.10 7.24
CA PHE A 317 -5.76 11.11 8.34
C PHE A 317 -6.16 10.15 9.46
N ASP A 318 -7.39 10.29 9.98
CA ASP A 318 -7.84 9.51 11.13
C ASP A 318 -7.92 8.01 10.82
N VAL A 319 -8.37 7.64 9.61
CA VAL A 319 -8.35 6.24 9.16
C VAL A 319 -6.91 5.75 9.00
N GLY A 320 -6.02 6.55 8.39
CA GLY A 320 -4.61 6.19 8.22
C GLY A 320 -3.88 5.97 9.54
N ILE A 321 -4.06 6.84 10.53
CA ILE A 321 -3.31 6.76 11.80
C ILE A 321 -3.88 5.73 12.79
N ALA A 322 -5.18 5.41 12.72
CA ALA A 322 -5.83 4.55 13.70
C ALA A 322 -5.23 3.14 13.76
N GLY A 323 -4.91 2.54 12.62
CA GLY A 323 -4.31 1.20 12.57
C GLY A 323 -2.93 1.17 13.22
N PRO A 324 -1.93 1.91 12.70
CA PRO A 324 -0.58 1.93 13.26
C PRO A 324 -0.55 2.29 14.74
N LEU A 325 -1.38 3.24 15.20
CA LEU A 325 -1.39 3.64 16.60
C LEU A 325 -1.93 2.53 17.51
N THR A 326 -3.05 1.91 17.14
CA THR A 326 -3.65 0.82 17.93
C THR A 326 -2.78 -0.45 17.90
N GLY A 327 -2.24 -0.80 16.74
CA GLY A 327 -1.27 -1.89 16.55
C GLY A 327 0.00 -1.66 17.38
N PHE A 328 0.54 -0.44 17.39
CA PHE A 328 1.69 -0.09 18.20
C PHE A 328 1.41 -0.21 19.70
N ILE A 329 0.28 0.33 20.17
CA ILE A 329 -0.10 0.29 21.60
C ILE A 329 -0.17 -1.15 22.11
N ILE A 330 -0.73 -2.09 21.34
CA ILE A 330 -0.78 -3.51 21.75
C ILE A 330 0.56 -4.22 21.57
N THR A 331 1.38 -3.79 20.61
CA THR A 331 2.70 -4.37 20.37
C THR A 331 3.63 -4.17 21.56
N ILE A 332 3.59 -3.01 22.22
CA ILE A 332 4.46 -2.70 23.37
C ILE A 332 4.36 -3.72 24.52
N PRO A 333 3.17 -4.01 25.11
CA PRO A 333 3.07 -4.98 26.19
C PRO A 333 3.41 -6.41 25.74
N ILE A 334 3.06 -6.81 24.52
CA ILE A 334 3.41 -8.13 23.97
C ILE A 334 4.93 -8.26 23.85
N LEU A 335 5.59 -7.25 23.31
CA LEU A 335 7.04 -7.21 23.14
C LEU A 335 7.76 -7.21 24.49
N LEU A 336 7.34 -6.37 25.44
CA LEU A 336 7.94 -6.34 26.78
C LEU A 336 7.81 -7.67 27.51
N TRP A 337 6.63 -8.31 27.45
CA TRP A 337 6.43 -9.63 28.03
C TRP A 337 7.32 -10.68 27.37
N GLY A 338 7.43 -10.65 26.04
CA GLY A 338 8.31 -11.56 25.31
C GLY A 338 9.79 -11.36 25.63
N LEU A 339 10.24 -10.10 25.69
CA LEU A 339 11.63 -9.77 26.03
C LEU A 339 12.00 -10.21 27.44
N ALA A 340 11.09 -10.07 28.40
CA ALA A 340 11.29 -10.56 29.77
C ALA A 340 11.45 -12.08 29.88
N HIS A 341 11.00 -12.84 28.86
CA HIS A 341 11.17 -14.30 28.76
C HIS A 341 12.25 -14.71 27.76
N SER A 342 12.98 -13.75 27.20
CA SER A 342 14.08 -13.99 26.27
C SER A 342 15.40 -14.16 27.02
N THR A 343 16.38 -14.85 26.42
CA THR A 343 17.66 -15.12 27.09
C THR A 343 18.81 -14.38 26.41
N PRO A 344 19.67 -13.65 27.16
CA PRO A 344 20.83 -13.00 26.57
C PRO A 344 21.88 -14.03 26.12
N THR A 345 22.43 -13.83 24.93
CA THR A 345 23.46 -14.67 24.29
C THR A 345 24.62 -13.81 23.79
N PRO A 346 25.84 -14.33 23.60
CA PRO A 346 26.94 -13.55 23.04
C PRO A 346 26.67 -13.18 21.56
N ILE A 347 27.09 -11.98 21.13
CA ILE A 347 26.93 -11.52 19.74
C ILE A 347 27.70 -12.44 18.78
N MET A 348 27.02 -12.98 17.76
CA MET A 348 27.60 -13.73 16.65
C MET A 348 27.74 -12.85 15.39
N GLU A 349 28.61 -13.24 14.44
CA GLU A 349 28.91 -12.45 13.23
C GLU A 349 27.68 -12.19 12.32
N GLU A 350 26.63 -13.01 12.41
CA GLU A 350 25.39 -12.87 11.61
C GLU A 350 24.25 -12.11 12.32
N SER A 351 24.53 -11.33 13.37
CA SER A 351 23.48 -10.64 14.16
C SER A 351 22.79 -9.51 13.38
N GLY A 352 21.45 -9.48 13.38
CA GLY A 352 20.63 -8.48 12.67
C GLY A 352 19.21 -8.34 13.25
N ILE A 353 18.42 -7.38 12.74
CA ILE A 353 17.03 -7.12 13.23
C ILE A 353 16.09 -8.30 12.94
N LEU A 354 16.34 -9.01 11.84
CA LEU A 354 15.55 -10.18 11.41
C LEU A 354 16.22 -11.52 11.79
N ASN A 355 17.37 -11.49 12.48
CA ASN A 355 18.01 -12.70 13.00
C ASN A 355 17.56 -12.91 14.45
N PHE A 356 16.58 -13.80 14.64
CA PHE A 356 15.92 -14.00 15.94
C PHE A 356 16.75 -14.83 16.94
N GLU A 357 17.74 -15.58 16.45
CA GLU A 357 18.67 -16.35 17.28
C GLU A 357 19.81 -15.49 17.86
N SER A 358 20.19 -14.42 17.13
CA SER A 358 21.20 -13.45 17.56
C SER A 358 20.70 -12.04 17.30
N PHE A 359 19.63 -11.67 17.99
CA PHE A 359 18.97 -10.40 17.80
C PHE A 359 19.80 -9.26 18.41
N ARG A 360 19.99 -8.19 17.64
CA ARG A 360 20.76 -7.01 18.06
C ARG A 360 19.83 -5.82 18.34
N PRO A 361 19.50 -5.51 19.61
CA PRO A 361 18.56 -4.44 19.96
C PRO A 361 19.01 -3.06 19.50
N THR A 362 20.32 -2.81 19.44
CA THR A 362 20.90 -1.51 19.05
C THR A 362 20.63 -1.11 17.60
N ALA A 363 20.14 -2.04 16.77
CA ALA A 363 19.78 -1.75 15.40
C ALA A 363 18.48 -0.92 15.26
N SER A 364 17.71 -0.76 16.34
CA SER A 364 16.57 0.18 16.44
C SER A 364 16.60 0.89 17.78
N LEU A 365 16.45 2.22 17.78
CA LEU A 365 16.48 3.01 19.02
C LEU A 365 15.38 2.59 20.01
N LEU A 366 14.15 2.44 19.54
CA LEU A 366 13.04 2.05 20.41
C LEU A 366 13.26 0.65 21.01
N LEU A 367 13.72 -0.27 20.17
CA LEU A 367 13.95 -1.65 20.56
C LEU A 367 15.09 -1.80 21.57
N ALA A 368 16.15 -0.98 21.44
CA ALA A 368 17.22 -0.90 22.43
C ALA A 368 16.69 -0.44 23.80
N ILE A 369 15.83 0.59 23.81
CA ILE A 369 15.20 1.10 25.04
C ILE A 369 14.29 0.04 25.67
N LEU A 370 13.42 -0.60 24.88
CA LEU A 370 12.49 -1.62 25.38
C LEU A 370 13.23 -2.88 25.86
N SER A 371 14.29 -3.29 25.16
CA SER A 371 15.13 -4.43 25.57
C SER A 371 15.85 -4.15 26.88
N LYS A 372 16.41 -2.94 27.05
CA LYS A 372 17.05 -2.55 28.31
C LYS A 372 16.03 -2.45 29.45
N LEU A 373 14.83 -1.96 29.17
CA LEU A 373 13.76 -1.88 30.16
C LEU A 373 13.32 -3.28 30.64
N ALA A 374 13.25 -4.26 29.74
CA ALA A 374 12.82 -5.61 30.05
C ALA A 374 13.90 -6.47 30.74
N LEU A 375 15.16 -6.41 30.28
CA LEU A 375 16.26 -7.28 30.72
C LEU A 375 17.21 -6.61 31.74
N GLY A 376 17.11 -5.29 31.91
CA GLY A 376 17.87 -4.56 32.93
C GLY A 376 19.38 -4.72 32.79
N SER A 377 20.03 -5.14 33.89
CA SER A 377 21.49 -5.32 33.96
C SER A 377 22.02 -6.55 33.23
N GLU A 378 21.16 -7.50 32.86
CA GLU A 378 21.58 -8.71 32.13
C GLU A 378 21.97 -8.41 30.68
N LEU A 379 21.45 -7.30 30.14
CA LEU A 379 21.73 -6.86 28.78
C LEU A 379 22.92 -5.89 28.78
N THR A 380 24.05 -6.39 28.27
CA THR A 380 25.30 -5.62 28.11
C THR A 380 25.54 -5.26 26.64
N ALA A 381 26.45 -4.31 26.37
CA ALA A 381 26.77 -3.85 25.01
C ALA A 381 27.31 -4.95 24.07
N THR A 382 27.75 -6.08 24.62
CA THR A 382 28.29 -7.24 23.90
C THR A 382 27.33 -8.45 23.88
N SER A 383 26.12 -8.28 24.40
CA SER A 383 25.08 -9.32 24.43
C SER A 383 24.08 -9.13 23.28
N ALA A 384 23.86 -10.21 22.52
CA ALA A 384 22.67 -10.42 21.71
C ALA A 384 21.54 -11.02 22.57
N ILE A 385 20.36 -11.19 21.99
CA ILE A 385 19.22 -11.81 22.65
C ILE A 385 18.72 -12.96 21.78
N LYS A 386 18.58 -14.15 22.37
CA LYS A 386 17.76 -15.22 21.79
C LYS A 386 16.30 -14.94 22.16
N LEU A 387 15.51 -14.53 21.17
CA LEU A 387 14.17 -14.03 21.40
C LEU A 387 13.18 -15.16 21.68
N HIS A 388 12.36 -14.98 22.72
CA HIS A 388 11.15 -15.78 22.91
C HIS A 388 10.19 -15.57 21.73
N PRO A 389 9.40 -16.57 21.27
CA PRO A 389 8.54 -16.41 20.09
C PRO A 389 7.54 -15.25 20.21
N VAL A 390 7.05 -14.97 21.42
CA VAL A 390 6.18 -13.80 21.65
C VAL A 390 6.94 -12.48 21.47
N ALA A 391 8.23 -12.45 21.82
CA ALA A 391 9.09 -11.29 21.55
C ALA A 391 9.30 -11.12 20.04
N ILE A 392 9.51 -12.21 19.30
CA ILE A 392 9.60 -12.20 17.83
C ILE A 392 8.32 -11.60 17.24
N ALA A 393 7.14 -12.04 17.69
CA ALA A 393 5.86 -11.47 17.25
C ALA A 393 5.74 -9.97 17.56
N GLY A 394 6.19 -9.53 18.74
CA GLY A 394 6.27 -8.12 19.11
C GLY A 394 7.22 -7.31 18.21
N CYS A 395 8.42 -7.84 17.93
CA CYS A 395 9.37 -7.22 17.00
C CYS A 395 8.79 -7.11 15.58
N LEU A 396 8.07 -8.13 15.12
CA LEU A 396 7.36 -8.09 13.85
C LEU A 396 6.23 -7.04 13.88
N GLY A 397 5.48 -6.92 14.97
CA GLY A 397 4.49 -5.86 15.15
C GLY A 397 5.10 -4.45 15.02
N MET A 398 6.28 -4.24 15.60
CA MET A 398 7.05 -3.00 15.47
C MET A 398 7.46 -2.73 14.02
N ILE A 399 7.95 -3.76 13.33
CA ILE A 399 8.33 -3.70 11.92
C ILE A 399 7.13 -3.38 11.03
N ILE A 400 6.00 -4.05 11.24
CA ILE A 400 4.75 -3.84 10.47
C ILE A 400 4.24 -2.42 10.70
N THR A 401 4.26 -1.93 11.94
CA THR A 401 3.92 -0.54 12.26
C THR A 401 4.81 0.43 11.51
N ALA A 402 6.13 0.22 11.52
CA ALA A 402 7.07 1.08 10.80
C ALA A 402 6.84 1.00 9.28
N LEU A 403 6.62 -0.18 8.71
CA LEU A 403 6.33 -0.33 7.30
C LEU A 403 5.07 0.43 6.91
N ASN A 404 4.00 0.29 7.68
CA ASN A 404 2.74 0.99 7.43
C ASN A 404 2.87 2.51 7.61
N LEU A 405 3.69 2.99 8.56
CA LEU A 405 3.95 4.42 8.76
C LEU A 405 4.89 5.04 7.71
N MET A 406 5.50 4.25 6.81
CA MET A 406 6.31 4.82 5.74
C MET A 406 5.46 5.76 4.86
N PRO A 407 5.96 6.96 4.54
CA PRO A 407 5.20 7.98 3.83
C PRO A 407 5.12 7.71 2.32
N VAL A 408 4.62 6.55 1.89
CA VAL A 408 4.63 6.12 0.49
C VAL A 408 3.28 5.55 0.05
N GLY A 409 2.67 6.16 -0.96
CA GLY A 409 1.58 5.56 -1.72
C GLY A 409 0.36 5.23 -0.86
N GLN A 410 -0.09 3.97 -0.96
CA GLN A 410 -1.29 3.45 -0.27
C GLN A 410 -1.04 2.98 1.17
N LEU A 411 0.19 3.11 1.67
CA LEU A 411 0.49 2.81 3.07
C LEU A 411 -0.16 3.87 3.98
N ASP A 412 -0.36 3.50 5.25
CA ASP A 412 -0.97 4.39 6.25
C ASP A 412 -0.22 5.72 6.41
N GLY A 413 1.11 5.68 6.39
CA GLY A 413 1.97 6.86 6.39
C GLY A 413 1.84 7.70 5.12
N GLY A 414 1.55 7.07 3.97
CA GLY A 414 1.20 7.75 2.73
C GLY A 414 -0.08 8.57 2.89
N HIS A 415 -1.14 7.96 3.46
CA HIS A 415 -2.38 8.65 3.78
C HIS A 415 -2.19 9.78 4.81
N ILE A 416 -1.34 9.59 5.82
CA ILE A 416 -1.01 10.63 6.81
C ILE A 416 -0.34 11.83 6.12
N VAL A 417 0.70 11.59 5.32
CA VAL A 417 1.45 12.67 4.65
C VAL A 417 0.60 13.36 3.57
N HIS A 418 -0.19 12.60 2.81
CA HIS A 418 -1.17 13.18 1.89
C HIS A 418 -2.15 14.06 2.66
N ALA A 419 -2.75 13.55 3.73
CA ALA A 419 -3.69 14.33 4.52
C ALA A 419 -3.04 15.61 5.05
N MET A 420 -1.81 15.59 5.56
CA MET A 420 -1.13 16.78 6.09
C MET A 420 -0.74 17.79 4.99
N PHE A 421 -0.10 17.33 3.91
CA PHE A 421 0.56 18.22 2.94
C PHE A 421 -0.12 18.31 1.58
N GLY A 422 -1.23 17.61 1.39
CA GLY A 422 -1.94 17.47 0.12
C GLY A 422 -1.32 16.40 -0.79
N GLN A 423 -2.09 15.94 -1.77
CA GLN A 423 -1.74 14.80 -2.63
C GLN A 423 -0.40 14.95 -3.34
N ARG A 424 -0.10 16.16 -3.83
CA ARG A 424 1.14 16.42 -4.59
C ARG A 424 2.38 16.37 -3.73
N THR A 425 2.37 17.14 -2.65
CA THR A 425 3.51 17.19 -1.72
C THR A 425 3.71 15.83 -1.09
N GLY A 426 2.63 15.13 -0.74
CA GLY A 426 2.69 13.74 -0.28
C GLY A 426 3.32 12.80 -1.30
N ALA A 427 2.95 12.89 -2.57
CA ALA A 427 3.58 12.09 -3.63
C ALA A 427 5.08 12.40 -3.79
N VAL A 428 5.50 13.67 -3.67
CA VAL A 428 6.92 14.05 -3.71
C VAL A 428 7.67 13.47 -2.52
N ILE A 429 7.11 13.58 -1.31
CA ILE A 429 7.68 12.99 -0.09
C ILE A 429 7.81 11.47 -0.23
N GLY A 430 6.78 10.81 -0.76
CA GLY A 430 6.81 9.36 -0.98
C GLY A 430 7.83 8.92 -2.02
N GLN A 431 8.01 9.68 -3.10
CA GLN A 431 9.07 9.40 -4.06
C GLN A 431 10.46 9.54 -3.44
N PHE A 432 10.67 10.58 -2.61
CA PHE A 432 11.92 10.77 -1.88
C PHE A 432 12.17 9.64 -0.88
N CYS A 433 11.16 9.26 -0.10
CA CYS A 433 11.25 8.17 0.87
C CYS A 433 11.59 6.84 0.17
N ARG A 434 10.93 6.54 -0.95
CA ARG A 434 11.22 5.35 -1.76
C ARG A 434 12.66 5.30 -2.24
N LEU A 435 13.19 6.42 -2.74
CA LEU A 435 14.58 6.50 -3.17
C LEU A 435 15.55 6.39 -1.98
N LEU A 436 15.20 6.97 -0.83
CA LEU A 436 16.00 6.88 0.39
C LEU A 436 16.08 5.45 0.91
N VAL A 437 14.96 4.73 0.99
CA VAL A 437 14.94 3.31 1.41
C VAL A 437 15.74 2.45 0.43
N LEU A 438 15.63 2.72 -0.87
CA LEU A 438 16.49 2.08 -1.87
C LEU A 438 17.98 2.39 -1.64
N ALA A 439 18.33 3.64 -1.34
CA ALA A 439 19.70 4.03 -1.02
C ALA A 439 20.22 3.31 0.25
N LEU A 440 19.40 3.24 1.30
CA LEU A 440 19.71 2.53 2.54
C LEU A 440 19.86 1.02 2.33
N SER A 441 19.14 0.44 1.36
CA SER A 441 19.26 -0.98 1.02
C SER A 441 20.65 -1.40 0.53
N PHE A 442 21.45 -0.46 0.01
CA PHE A 442 22.85 -0.71 -0.33
C PHE A 442 23.76 -0.80 0.91
N ALA A 443 23.36 -0.17 2.02
CA ALA A 443 24.09 -0.23 3.28
C ALA A 443 23.63 -1.41 4.16
N GLN A 444 22.33 -1.70 4.16
CA GLN A 444 21.70 -2.74 4.98
C GLN A 444 20.76 -3.60 4.12
N LYS A 445 21.07 -4.89 4.00
CA LYS A 445 20.36 -5.83 3.11
C LYS A 445 18.89 -6.01 3.52
N GLU A 446 18.57 -5.78 4.78
CA GLU A 446 17.22 -5.91 5.36
C GLU A 446 16.21 -4.96 4.69
N PHE A 447 16.65 -3.77 4.25
CA PHE A 447 15.79 -2.82 3.55
C PHE A 447 15.56 -3.16 2.08
N LEU A 448 16.28 -4.13 1.51
CA LEU A 448 16.12 -4.49 0.10
C LEU A 448 14.70 -5.01 -0.18
N LEU A 449 14.15 -5.85 0.70
CA LEU A 449 12.78 -6.34 0.57
C LEU A 449 11.78 -5.18 0.60
N TRP A 450 11.99 -4.21 1.48
CA TRP A 450 11.12 -3.05 1.63
C TRP A 450 11.22 -2.15 0.39
N ALA A 451 12.44 -1.89 -0.09
CA ALA A 451 12.67 -1.12 -1.30
C ALA A 451 11.97 -1.75 -2.52
N ILE A 452 12.02 -3.08 -2.66
CA ILE A 452 11.31 -3.81 -3.72
C ILE A 452 9.80 -3.64 -3.57
N LEU A 453 9.25 -3.86 -2.37
CA LEU A 453 7.81 -3.71 -2.11
C LEU A 453 7.33 -2.28 -2.44
N LEU A 454 8.04 -1.27 -1.95
CA LEU A 454 7.73 0.14 -2.20
C LEU A 454 7.91 0.53 -3.67
N PHE A 455 8.83 -0.09 -4.41
CA PHE A 455 9.05 0.20 -5.82
C PHE A 455 7.83 -0.12 -6.68
N PHE A 456 7.14 -1.22 -6.37
CA PHE A 456 5.95 -1.66 -7.09
C PHE A 456 4.65 -0.97 -6.63
N MET A 457 4.67 -0.27 -5.50
CA MET A 457 3.50 0.49 -5.03
C MET A 457 3.33 1.82 -5.80
N PRO A 458 2.10 2.18 -6.21
CA PRO A 458 1.82 3.49 -6.75
C PRO A 458 2.15 4.58 -5.72
N VAL A 459 2.83 5.64 -6.15
CA VAL A 459 3.21 6.76 -5.27
C VAL A 459 2.02 7.66 -4.95
N VAL A 460 1.03 7.69 -5.85
CA VAL A 460 -0.19 8.50 -5.72
C VAL A 460 -1.34 7.58 -5.36
N ASP A 461 -2.00 7.90 -4.26
CA ASP A 461 -3.21 7.27 -3.74
C ASP A 461 -4.49 7.95 -4.26
N GLU A 462 -5.65 7.36 -3.97
CA GLU A 462 -6.94 7.90 -4.39
C GLU A 462 -7.28 9.17 -3.57
N PRO A 463 -7.60 10.30 -4.22
CA PRO A 463 -7.89 11.54 -3.52
C PRO A 463 -9.20 11.46 -2.73
N ALA A 464 -9.25 12.16 -1.60
CA ALA A 464 -10.49 12.35 -0.87
C ALA A 464 -11.50 13.18 -1.70
N LEU A 465 -12.80 13.02 -1.40
CA LEU A 465 -13.84 13.81 -2.07
C LEU A 465 -13.67 15.31 -1.81
N ASN A 466 -13.19 15.70 -0.63
CA ASN A 466 -12.71 17.04 -0.33
C ASN A 466 -11.23 17.00 0.06
N ASP A 467 -10.37 17.29 -0.92
CA ASP A 467 -8.92 17.26 -0.77
C ASP A 467 -8.30 18.66 -0.55
N VAL A 468 -9.11 19.71 -0.60
CA VAL A 468 -8.64 21.09 -0.42
C VAL A 468 -8.71 21.53 1.04
N SER A 469 -9.64 20.98 1.82
CA SER A 469 -9.75 21.30 3.25
C SER A 469 -8.53 20.83 4.04
N GLU A 470 -7.94 21.74 4.80
CA GLU A 470 -6.81 21.49 5.68
C GLU A 470 -7.20 20.72 6.96
N LEU A 471 -6.17 20.18 7.63
CA LEU A 471 -6.30 19.54 8.94
C LEU A 471 -6.29 20.59 10.04
N ASP A 472 -6.70 20.18 11.24
CA ASP A 472 -6.49 20.96 12.45
C ASP A 472 -5.11 20.69 13.05
N ASN A 473 -4.60 21.67 13.79
CA ASN A 473 -3.28 21.63 14.43
C ASN A 473 -3.04 20.37 15.29
N GLY A 474 -4.10 19.77 15.87
CA GLY A 474 -3.99 18.55 16.68
C GLY A 474 -3.62 17.32 15.85
N ARG A 475 -4.25 17.16 14.67
CA ARG A 475 -3.93 16.09 13.72
C ARG A 475 -2.54 16.29 13.11
N ASP A 476 -2.15 17.51 12.78
CA ASP A 476 -0.80 17.78 12.28
C ASP A 476 0.28 17.37 13.29
N PHE A 477 0.08 17.71 14.57
CA PHE A 477 0.98 17.27 15.64
C PHE A 477 1.04 15.75 15.76
N LEU A 478 -0.11 15.07 15.71
CA LEU A 478 -0.17 13.61 15.81
C LEU A 478 0.47 12.92 14.59
N GLY A 479 0.36 13.51 13.41
CA GLY A 479 1.03 13.05 12.19
C GLY A 479 2.55 13.17 12.28
N LEU A 480 3.04 14.31 12.78
CA LEU A 480 4.47 14.48 13.06
C LEU A 480 4.98 13.49 14.11
N LEU A 481 4.18 13.21 15.15
CA LEU A 481 4.51 12.19 16.15
C LEU A 481 4.59 10.79 15.53
N ALA A 482 3.68 10.44 14.63
CA ALA A 482 3.71 9.16 13.92
C ALA A 482 4.93 9.02 13.00
N LEU A 483 5.30 10.08 12.27
CA LEU A 483 6.53 10.10 11.48
C LEU A 483 7.79 10.07 12.36
N CYS A 484 7.76 10.69 13.55
CA CYS A 484 8.83 10.57 14.52
C CYS A 484 8.96 9.13 15.02
N LEU A 485 7.84 8.49 15.36
CA LEU A 485 7.80 7.08 15.76
C LEU A 485 8.44 6.18 14.69
N LEU A 486 8.09 6.36 13.42
CA LEU A 486 8.74 5.66 12.29
C LEU A 486 10.27 5.76 12.35
N VAL A 487 10.79 6.98 12.50
CA VAL A 487 12.23 7.26 12.54
C VAL A 487 12.88 6.58 13.74
N VAL A 488 12.25 6.62 14.91
CA VAL A 488 12.76 5.98 16.14
C VAL A 488 12.76 4.44 16.01
N ILE A 489 11.83 3.86 15.23
CA ILE A 489 11.81 2.41 14.98
C ILE A 489 12.90 2.01 13.99
N ILE A 490 13.06 2.76 12.89
CA ILE A 490 13.96 2.37 11.80
C ILE A 490 15.43 2.70 12.09
N LEU A 491 15.72 3.83 12.75
CA LEU A 491 17.09 4.25 12.94
C LEU A 491 17.78 3.48 14.07
N PRO A 492 19.07 3.11 13.87
CA PRO A 492 19.86 2.50 14.92
C PRO A 492 20.06 3.47 16.09
N ALA A 493 20.24 2.91 17.29
CA ALA A 493 20.48 3.71 18.49
C ALA A 493 21.79 4.52 18.33
N PRO A 494 21.76 5.85 18.55
CA PRO A 494 22.97 6.65 18.57
C PRO A 494 23.99 6.11 19.58
N GLN A 495 25.28 6.26 19.27
CA GLN A 495 26.36 5.77 20.16
C GLN A 495 26.26 6.37 21.56
N ALA A 496 25.93 7.66 21.69
CA ALA A 496 25.75 8.32 22.98
C ALA A 496 24.63 7.67 23.82
N ILE A 497 23.49 7.36 23.21
CA ILE A 497 22.36 6.69 23.89
C ILE A 497 22.75 5.25 24.26
N THR A 498 23.46 4.56 23.37
CA THR A 498 23.95 3.20 23.62
C THR A 498 24.91 3.18 24.81
N GLN A 499 25.84 4.12 24.91
CA GLN A 499 26.76 4.23 26.05
C GLN A 499 26.06 4.58 27.37
N MET A 500 24.92 5.27 27.33
CA MET A 500 24.12 5.55 28.52
C MET A 500 23.25 4.36 28.94
N LEU A 501 22.77 3.57 27.98
CA LEU A 501 21.89 2.44 28.22
C LEU A 501 22.64 1.17 28.64
N PHE A 502 23.84 0.91 28.11
CA PHE A 502 24.54 -0.37 28.24
C PHE A 502 25.81 -0.31 29.08
#